data_AF-A0AB34DMJ1-F1
#
_entry.id   AF-A0AB34DMJ1-F1
#
_cell.length_a   1.000
_cell.length_b   1.000
_cell.length_c   1.000
_cell.angle_alpha   90.00
_cell.angle_beta   90.00
_cell.angle_gamma   90.00
#
_symmetry.space_group_name_H-M   'P 1'
#
loop_
_entity.id
_entity.type
_entity.pdbx_description
1 polymer ?
#
loop_
_entity_poly.entity_id
_entity_poly.type
_entity_poly.pdbx_seq_one_letter_code
_entity_poly.pdbx_strand_id
1 'polypeptide(L)'
;MRAPLFYDIFRILVGSHTMTIMPDIRELRSTCEQMEERYLINPTIDASYHRLADRFAADLTVERDILLSRCAALMAIKFLSEDAAL
;
A
#
# COMPACT_ATOMS: atom_id res chain seq x y z
N MET A 1 16.03 14.67 -13.68
CA MET A 1 15.70 14.46 -12.25
C MET A 1 14.71 13.31 -12.19
N ARG A 2 15.12 12.14 -11.71
CA ARG A 2 14.38 10.87 -11.84
C ARG A 2 14.06 10.42 -10.42
N ALA A 3 12.78 10.44 -10.03
CA ALA A 3 12.31 10.13 -8.68
C ALA A 3 12.61 8.66 -8.32
N PRO A 4 13.53 8.36 -7.37
CA PRO A 4 13.79 6.98 -6.93
C PRO A 4 12.97 6.57 -5.69
N LEU A 5 12.25 7.50 -5.07
CA LEU A 5 11.81 7.34 -3.68
C LEU A 5 10.70 6.31 -3.47
N PHE A 6 9.80 6.11 -4.44
CA PHE A 6 8.63 5.25 -4.22
C PHE A 6 8.99 3.76 -4.10
N TYR A 7 9.84 3.27 -5.00
CA TYR A 7 10.31 1.88 -5.00
C TYR A 7 11.22 1.59 -3.81
N ASP A 8 12.05 2.55 -3.40
CA ASP A 8 12.93 2.39 -2.24
C ASP A 8 12.17 2.37 -0.91
N ILE A 9 11.13 3.21 -0.75
CA ILE A 9 10.26 3.18 0.43
C ILE A 9 9.51 1.84 0.51
N PHE A 10 9.00 1.35 -0.62
CA PHE A 10 8.30 0.06 -0.66
C PHE A 10 9.23 -1.11 -0.31
N ARG A 11 10.49 -1.08 -0.78
CA ARG A 11 11.54 -2.05 -0.43
C ARG A 11 11.88 -2.06 1.05
N ILE A 12 11.89 -0.89 1.70
CA ILE A 12 12.13 -0.77 3.15
C ILE A 12 10.93 -1.30 3.95
N LEU A 13 9.70 -1.09 3.48
CA LEU A 13 8.48 -1.46 4.20
C LEU A 13 8.09 -2.94 4.06
N VAL A 14 8.39 -3.60 2.94
CA VAL A 14 7.95 -4.98 2.67
C VAL A 14 8.93 -6.05 3.19
N GLY A 15 10.13 -5.67 3.60
CA GLY A 15 11.10 -6.61 4.19
C GLY A 15 11.81 -7.46 3.13
N SER A 16 13.14 -7.46 3.20
CA SER A 16 14.04 -8.13 2.26
C SER A 16 13.78 -9.63 2.13
N HIS A 17 13.38 -10.08 0.95
CA HIS A 17 13.90 -11.33 0.40
C HIS A 17 14.53 -11.08 -0.97
N THR A 18 15.79 -11.47 -1.05
CA THR A 18 16.70 -11.39 -2.19
C THR A 18 16.14 -12.11 -3.41
N MET A 19 15.52 -11.38 -4.34
CA MET A 19 15.53 -11.61 -5.77
C MET A 19 14.85 -10.41 -6.44
N THR A 20 15.35 -10.00 -7.60
CA THR A 20 14.72 -9.02 -8.51
C THR A 20 13.39 -9.57 -9.03
N ILE A 21 12.42 -9.82 -8.17
CA ILE A 21 11.06 -10.19 -8.53
C ILE A 21 10.22 -9.00 -8.13
N MET A 22 9.94 -8.16 -9.12
CA MET A 22 8.87 -7.19 -8.96
C MET A 22 7.60 -8.00 -8.65
N PRO A 23 6.93 -7.76 -7.51
CA PRO A 23 5.81 -8.58 -7.08
C PRO A 23 4.74 -8.61 -8.16
N ASP A 24 4.16 -9.78 -8.37
CA ASP A 24 3.12 -9.95 -9.37
C ASP A 24 1.87 -9.16 -8.96
N ILE A 25 1.08 -8.73 -9.95
CA ILE A 25 -0.17 -8.00 -9.73
C ILE A 25 -1.12 -8.83 -8.85
N ARG A 26 -1.11 -10.16 -9.00
CA ARG A 26 -1.94 -11.07 -8.19
C ARG A 26 -1.52 -11.07 -6.72
N GLU A 27 -0.21 -11.08 -6.45
CA GLU A 27 0.34 -11.05 -5.10
C GLU A 27 0.08 -9.71 -4.43
N LEU A 28 0.26 -8.61 -5.17
CA LEU A 28 -0.04 -7.26 -4.69
C LEU A 28 -1.53 -7.11 -4.35
N ARG A 29 -2.42 -7.62 -5.21
CA ARG A 29 -3.87 -7.58 -4.95
C ARG A 29 -4.22 -8.37 -3.69
N SER A 30 -3.75 -9.61 -3.58
CA SER A 30 -4.01 -10.46 -2.40
C SER A 30 -3.48 -9.82 -1.11
N THR A 31 -2.31 -9.18 -1.17
CA THR A 31 -1.74 -8.47 -0.02
C THR A 31 -2.60 -7.28 0.38
N CYS A 32 -3.01 -6.45 -0.58
CA CYS A 32 -3.86 -5.31 -0.31
C CYS A 32 -5.23 -5.76 0.26
N GLU A 33 -5.86 -6.80 -0.30
CA GLU A 33 -7.14 -7.36 0.22
C GLU A 33 -7.02 -7.83 1.69
N GLN A 34 -5.97 -8.60 2.02
CA GLN A 34 -5.73 -9.07 3.38
C GLN A 34 -5.46 -7.92 4.37
N MET A 35 -4.74 -6.87 3.92
CA MET A 35 -4.46 -5.71 4.76
C MET A 35 -5.70 -4.82 4.94
N GLU A 36 -6.54 -4.70 3.93
CA GLU A 36 -7.81 -3.97 4.00
C GLU A 36 -8.72 -4.59 5.06
N GLU A 37 -8.93 -5.91 5.00
CA GLU A 37 -9.73 -6.65 5.99
C GLU A 37 -9.20 -6.46 7.42
N ARG A 38 -7.87 -6.43 7.57
CA ARG A 38 -7.24 -6.38 8.89
C ARG A 38 -7.18 -4.98 9.51
N TYR A 39 -6.99 -3.95 8.70
CA TYR A 39 -6.65 -2.61 9.19
C TYR A 39 -7.73 -1.55 8.92
N LEU A 40 -8.70 -1.80 8.04
CA LEU A 40 -9.80 -0.87 7.76
C LEU A 40 -11.05 -1.18 8.59
N ILE A 41 -10.86 -1.50 9.86
CA ILE A 41 -11.98 -1.79 10.79
C ILE A 41 -12.67 -0.49 11.25
N ASN A 42 -11.93 0.63 11.28
CA ASN A 42 -12.48 1.93 11.67
C ASN A 42 -13.15 2.62 10.45
N PRO A 43 -14.46 2.92 10.50
CA PRO A 43 -15.20 3.50 9.37
C PRO A 43 -14.63 4.84 8.85
N THR A 44 -14.02 5.63 9.73
CA THR A 44 -13.43 6.93 9.35
C THR A 44 -12.14 6.74 8.54
N ILE A 45 -11.31 5.78 8.95
CA ILE A 45 -10.08 5.43 8.26
C ILE A 45 -10.42 4.76 6.93
N ASP A 46 -11.39 3.85 6.93
CA ASP A 46 -11.89 3.16 5.75
C ASP A 46 -12.36 4.15 4.65
N ALA A 47 -13.27 5.07 4.98
CA ALA A 47 -13.73 6.09 4.04
C ALA A 47 -12.61 7.01 3.52
N SER A 48 -11.57 7.24 4.33
CA SER A 48 -10.41 8.05 3.93
C SER A 48 -9.46 7.26 3.03
N TYR A 49 -9.26 5.97 3.31
CA TYR A 49 -8.51 5.06 2.47
C TYR A 49 -9.15 4.92 1.08
N HIS A 50 -10.46 4.68 1.00
CA HIS A 50 -11.15 4.53 -0.28
C HIS A 50 -11.06 5.80 -1.15
N ARG A 51 -11.24 6.99 -0.56
CA ARG A 51 -11.05 8.26 -1.29
C ARG A 51 -9.62 8.42 -1.81
N LEU A 52 -8.63 7.97 -1.04
CA LEU A 52 -7.24 8.00 -1.46
C LEU A 52 -6.97 6.98 -2.58
N ALA A 53 -7.55 5.78 -2.50
CA ALA A 53 -7.45 4.76 -3.53
C ALA A 53 -8.08 5.22 -4.86
N ASP A 54 -9.24 5.88 -4.81
CA ASP A 54 -9.89 6.48 -5.99
C ASP A 54 -8.98 7.54 -6.63
N ARG A 55 -8.30 8.35 -5.80
CA ARG A 55 -7.34 9.33 -6.30
C ARG A 55 -6.12 8.69 -6.95
N PHE A 56 -5.59 7.59 -6.42
CA PHE A 56 -4.53 6.84 -7.09
C PHE A 56 -4.99 6.31 -8.46
N ALA A 57 -6.22 5.80 -8.56
CA ALA A 57 -6.78 5.32 -9.82
C ALA A 57 -7.04 6.45 -10.84
N ALA A 58 -7.26 7.69 -10.37
CA ALA A 58 -7.37 8.86 -11.24
C ALA A 58 -6.00 9.40 -11.70
N ASP A 59 -5.00 9.37 -10.81
CA ASP A 59 -3.68 9.97 -11.06
C ASP A 59 -2.70 9.01 -11.76
N LEU A 60 -2.89 7.69 -11.62
CA LEU A 60 -2.01 6.65 -12.16
C LEU A 60 -2.74 5.79 -13.20
N THR A 61 -2.02 5.39 -14.25
CA THR A 61 -2.56 4.56 -15.33
C THR A 61 -2.10 3.11 -15.28
N VAL A 62 -1.02 2.83 -14.56
CA VAL A 62 -0.44 1.48 -14.46
C VAL A 62 -1.03 0.78 -13.23
N GLU A 63 -1.73 -0.33 -13.45
CA GLU A 63 -2.40 -1.11 -12.38
C GLU A 63 -1.45 -1.49 -11.25
N ARG A 64 -0.21 -1.85 -11.58
CA ARG A 64 0.82 -2.18 -10.60
C ARG A 64 1.14 -1.00 -9.68
N ASP A 65 1.30 0.20 -10.25
CA ASP A 65 1.64 1.39 -9.47
C ASP A 65 0.47 1.82 -8.58
N ILE A 66 -0.77 1.62 -9.03
CA ILE A 66 -1.98 1.80 -8.21
C ILE A 66 -1.97 0.85 -7.01
N LEU A 67 -1.75 -0.44 -7.25
CA LEU A 67 -1.72 -1.44 -6.18
C LEU A 67 -0.56 -1.21 -5.19
N LEU A 68 0.62 -0.85 -5.69
CA LEU A 68 1.73 -0.46 -4.82
C LEU A 68 1.38 0.76 -3.96
N SER A 69 0.72 1.77 -4.53
CA SER A 69 0.33 2.98 -3.79
C SER A 69 -0.70 2.67 -2.71
N ARG A 70 -1.67 1.81 -3.01
CA ARG A 70 -2.65 1.29 -2.06
C ARG A 70 -1.97 0.52 -0.92
N CYS A 71 -1.08 -0.41 -1.22
CA CYS A 71 -0.39 -1.20 -0.22
C CYS A 71 0.55 -0.31 0.64
N ALA A 72 1.15 0.75 0.08
CA ALA A 72 1.94 1.71 0.85
C ALA A 72 1.07 2.50 1.85
N ALA A 73 -0.12 2.94 1.42
CA ALA A 73 -1.08 3.58 2.31
C ALA A 73 -1.54 2.64 3.44
N LEU A 74 -1.80 1.36 3.13
CA LEU A 74 -2.16 0.35 4.13
C LEU A 74 -1.03 0.10 5.14
N MET A 75 0.24 0.15 4.71
CA MET A 75 1.38 0.06 5.63
C MET A 75 1.47 1.26 6.57
N ALA A 76 1.17 2.47 6.10
CA ALA A 76 1.08 3.64 6.97
C ALA A 76 -0.08 3.53 7.96
N ILE A 77 -1.25 3.03 7.53
CA ILE A 77 -2.41 2.79 8.40
C ILE A 77 -2.07 1.74 9.47
N LYS A 78 -1.41 0.65 9.07
CA LYS A 78 -0.91 -0.38 9.99
C LYS A 78 0.00 0.25 11.05
N PHE A 79 1.01 1.02 10.64
CA PHE A 79 1.95 1.66 11.55
C PHE A 79 1.21 2.56 12.55
N LEU A 80 0.30 3.42 12.09
CA LEU A 80 -0.47 4.31 12.95
C LEU A 80 -1.41 3.54 13.90
N SER A 81 -1.99 2.44 13.44
CA SER A 81 -2.87 1.60 14.26
C SER A 81 -2.11 0.84 15.33
N GLU A 82 -0.91 0.35 15.03
CA GLU A 82 -0.04 -0.34 15.98
C GLU A 82 0.60 0.64 16.97
N ASP A 83 0.96 1.86 16.53
CA ASP A 83 1.48 2.93 17.39
C ASP A 83 0.41 3.49 18.35
N ALA A 84 -0.83 3.66 17.87
CA ALA A 84 -1.95 4.10 18.72
C ALA A 84 -2.46 3.02 19.70
N ALA A 85 -2.02 1.77 19.55
CA ALA A 85 -2.35 0.66 20.44
C ALA A 85 -1.35 0.48 21.61
N LEU A 86 -0.29 1.30 21.67
CA LEU A 86 0.69 1.37 22.76
C LEU A 86 0.33 2.49 23.75
#